data_AF-A0A7J9XTW9-F1
#
_entry.id   AF-A0A7J9XTW9-F1
#
_cell.length_a   1.000
_cell.length_b   1.000
_cell.length_c   1.000
_cell.angle_alpha   90.00
_cell.angle_beta   90.00
_cell.angle_gamma   90.00
#
_symmetry.space_group_name_H-M   'P 1'
#
loop_
_entity.id
_entity.type
_entity.pdbx_description
1 polymer ?
#
loop_
_entity_poly.entity_id
_entity_poly.type
_entity_poly.pdbx_seq_one_letter_code
_entity_poly.pdbx_strand_id
1 'polypeptide(L)'
;VRFERYCDDVVIHCRTEAEAHQVRHAVAGRLADCGGLQLHPVKTRIVYCQDGARRRSHEHTSFTFLGYTFRSRLVRTKTGKYFFGFNPAISDQAAKRIRTQIRSWRLHLRSGSTLTDLAREINPIVQGWINYYGRFYRSALTFSLNGINRYLMRWVTQKYKRYRRRRMRAWDALGRAARLHPRLFAHWQLVKP
;
A
#
# COMPACT_ATOMS: atom_id res chain seq x y z
N VAL A 1 23.52 12.45 -14.05
CA VAL A 1 22.13 12.48 -13.55
C VAL A 1 21.77 11.10 -12.99
N ARG A 2 21.20 11.01 -11.78
CA ARG A 2 20.73 9.72 -11.22
C ARG A 2 19.26 9.53 -11.59
N PHE A 3 18.89 8.32 -12.02
CA PHE A 3 17.52 8.00 -12.40
C PHE A 3 17.22 6.51 -12.19
N GLU A 4 15.93 6.21 -12.10
CA GLU A 4 15.36 4.90 -11.94
C GLU A 4 14.41 4.67 -13.11
N ARG A 5 14.52 3.51 -13.75
CA ARG A 5 13.70 3.14 -14.91
C ARG A 5 13.06 1.78 -14.70
N TYR A 6 11.79 1.68 -15.05
CA TYR A 6 11.06 0.43 -15.16
C TYR A 6 10.19 0.48 -16.42
N CYS A 7 10.53 -0.31 -17.43
CA CYS A 7 9.92 -0.23 -18.76
C CYS A 7 9.94 1.22 -19.31
N ASP A 8 8.77 1.84 -19.47
CA ASP A 8 8.53 3.21 -19.93
C ASP A 8 8.48 4.24 -18.79
N ASP A 9 8.35 3.80 -17.54
CA ASP A 9 8.31 4.70 -16.38
C ASP A 9 9.73 5.06 -15.94
N VAL A 10 10.03 6.36 -15.90
CA VAL A 10 11.32 6.92 -15.47
C VAL A 10 11.10 7.93 -14.35
N VAL A 11 11.91 7.86 -13.32
CA VAL A 11 12.05 8.88 -12.27
C VAL A 11 13.46 9.43 -12.33
N ILE A 12 13.61 10.75 -12.35
CA ILE A 12 14.92 11.41 -12.42
C ILE A 12 15.13 12.24 -11.16
N HIS A 13 16.29 12.09 -10.54
CA HIS A 13 16.65 12.75 -9.30
C HIS A 13 17.45 14.03 -9.60
N CYS A 14 16.87 15.18 -9.29
CA CYS A 14 17.51 16.49 -9.41
C CYS A 14 17.66 17.14 -8.03
N ARG A 15 18.73 17.91 -7.84
CA ARG A 15 19.01 18.64 -6.59
C ARG A 15 18.27 19.98 -6.53
N THR A 16 18.12 20.64 -7.67
CA THR A 16 17.46 21.94 -7.78
C THR A 16 16.33 21.92 -8.80
N GLU A 17 15.43 22.88 -8.69
CA GLU A 17 14.34 23.07 -9.65
C GLU A 17 14.89 23.45 -11.03
N ALA A 18 15.89 24.33 -11.11
CA ALA A 18 16.56 24.69 -12.36
C ALA A 18 17.18 23.46 -13.06
N GLU A 19 17.85 22.57 -12.31
CA GLU A 19 18.37 21.30 -12.85
C GLU A 19 17.22 20.42 -13.35
N ALA A 20 16.09 20.34 -12.63
CA ALA A 20 14.92 19.57 -13.07
C ALA A 20 14.34 20.08 -14.39
N HIS A 21 14.25 21.41 -14.58
CA HIS A 21 13.83 22.00 -15.85
C HIS A 21 14.82 21.70 -16.98
N GLN A 22 16.12 21.92 -16.75
CA GLN A 22 17.16 21.64 -17.74
C GLN A 22 17.13 20.19 -18.20
N VAL A 23 17.04 19.25 -17.26
CA VAL A 23 16.97 17.81 -17.57
C VAL A 23 15.68 17.46 -18.31
N ARG A 24 14.54 18.04 -17.92
CA ARG A 24 13.27 17.83 -18.64
C ARG A 24 13.35 18.29 -20.09
N HIS A 25 13.97 19.43 -20.37
CA HIS A 25 14.19 19.91 -21.74
C HIS A 25 15.13 19.00 -22.53
N ALA A 26 16.24 18.56 -21.93
CA ALA A 26 17.18 17.65 -22.57
C ALA A 26 16.53 16.29 -22.92
N VAL A 27 15.71 15.74 -22.01
CA VAL A 27 14.96 14.50 -22.26
C VAL A 27 13.94 14.69 -23.38
N ALA A 28 13.23 15.83 -23.42
CA ALA A 28 12.29 16.13 -24.48
C ALA A 28 12.96 16.15 -25.86
N GLY A 29 14.11 16.83 -25.96
CA GLY A 29 14.90 16.86 -27.20
C GLY A 29 15.34 15.46 -27.62
N ARG A 30 15.89 14.68 -26.68
CA ARG A 30 16.35 13.32 -26.98
C ARG A 30 15.22 12.39 -27.44
N LEU A 31 14.03 12.51 -26.86
CA LEU A 31 12.86 11.72 -27.28
C LEU A 31 12.38 12.11 -28.68
N ALA A 32 12.42 13.40 -29.02
CA ALA A 32 12.11 13.87 -30.36
C ALA A 32 13.07 13.27 -31.40
N ASP A 33 14.37 13.23 -31.08
CA ASP A 33 15.38 12.60 -31.95
C ASP A 33 15.17 11.07 -32.08
N CYS A 34 14.67 10.44 -31.02
CA CYS A 34 14.36 9.00 -30.97
C CYS A 34 12.98 8.68 -31.58
N GLY A 35 12.76 9.06 -32.84
CA GLY A 35 11.57 8.67 -33.59
C GLY A 35 10.32 9.52 -33.32
N GLY A 36 10.49 10.80 -32.95
CA GLY A 36 9.38 11.74 -32.78
C GLY A 36 8.57 11.53 -31.50
N LEU A 37 9.11 10.84 -30.50
CA LEU A 37 8.43 10.63 -29.23
C LEU A 37 8.33 11.95 -28.46
N GLN A 38 7.19 12.14 -27.78
CA GLN A 38 6.94 13.34 -26.97
C GLN A 38 6.72 12.97 -25.50
N LEU A 39 7.17 13.83 -24.60
CA LEU A 39 6.84 13.72 -23.18
C LEU A 39 5.35 13.93 -22.99
N HIS A 40 4.69 12.97 -22.34
CA HIS A 40 3.28 13.11 -22.02
C HIS A 40 3.09 14.28 -21.04
N PRO A 41 2.30 15.33 -21.39
CA PRO A 41 2.27 16.60 -20.66
C PRO A 41 1.73 16.46 -19.24
N VAL A 42 0.76 15.58 -19.03
CA VAL A 42 0.16 15.34 -17.70
C VAL A 42 0.93 14.30 -16.85
N LYS A 43 1.63 13.35 -17.50
CA LYS A 43 2.39 12.29 -16.79
C LYS A 43 3.71 12.84 -16.27
N THR A 44 4.33 13.72 -17.05
CA THR A 44 5.64 14.31 -16.78
C THR A 44 5.50 15.54 -15.91
N ARG A 45 5.97 15.45 -14.67
CA ARG A 45 5.88 16.54 -13.68
C ARG A 45 7.16 16.64 -12.88
N ILE A 46 7.49 17.87 -12.49
CA ILE A 46 8.54 18.13 -11.49
C ILE A 46 7.87 18.04 -10.12
N VAL A 47 8.39 17.18 -9.25
CA VAL A 47 7.82 16.98 -7.91
C VAL A 47 8.80 17.42 -6.84
N TYR A 48 8.34 18.33 -5.99
CA TYR A 48 9.09 18.75 -4.82
C TYR A 48 9.04 17.69 -3.73
N CYS A 49 10.22 17.18 -3.36
CA CYS A 49 10.35 16.20 -2.29
C CYS A 49 10.25 16.86 -0.91
N GLN A 50 9.04 17.24 -0.51
CA GLN A 50 8.76 17.92 0.75
C GLN A 50 9.07 17.01 1.96
N ASP A 51 9.70 17.55 3.00
CA ASP A 51 9.99 16.85 4.25
C ASP A 51 10.09 17.80 5.46
N GLY A 52 10.59 17.32 6.61
CA GLY A 52 10.70 18.10 7.84
C GLY A 52 11.59 19.35 7.75
N ALA A 53 12.56 19.38 6.83
CA ALA A 53 13.46 20.50 6.58
C ALA A 53 13.04 21.32 5.34
N ARG A 54 12.50 20.64 4.33
CA ARG A 54 12.06 21.19 3.05
C ARG A 54 10.56 21.49 3.09
N ARG A 55 10.19 22.68 3.57
CA ARG A 55 8.80 23.08 3.85
C ARG A 55 8.18 24.06 2.84
N ARG A 56 8.85 24.33 1.71
CA ARG A 56 8.29 25.21 0.68
C ARG A 56 7.01 24.60 0.09
N SER A 57 6.10 25.47 -0.34
CA SER A 57 4.91 25.07 -1.08
C SER A 57 5.24 24.94 -2.56
N HIS A 58 4.79 23.84 -3.17
CA HIS A 58 4.92 23.58 -4.60
C HIS A 58 3.65 22.88 -5.07
N GLU A 59 3.30 23.04 -6.35
CA GLU A 59 2.09 22.44 -6.95
C GLU A 59 2.05 20.91 -6.78
N HIS A 60 3.21 20.25 -6.92
CA HIS A 60 3.32 18.81 -6.79
C HIS A 60 4.31 18.44 -5.68
N THR A 61 3.80 17.79 -4.64
CA THR A 61 4.58 17.27 -3.50
C THR A 61 4.47 15.76 -3.34
N SER A 62 3.91 15.08 -4.35
CA SER A 62 3.81 13.63 -4.37
C SER A 62 3.77 13.10 -5.80
N PHE A 63 4.22 11.86 -5.96
CA PHE A 63 4.08 11.10 -7.20
C PHE A 63 3.89 9.62 -6.91
N THR A 64 3.38 8.88 -7.90
CA THR A 64 3.24 7.43 -7.81
C THR A 64 4.16 6.75 -8.80
N PHE A 65 4.89 5.74 -8.35
CA PHE A 65 5.79 4.92 -9.16
C PHE A 65 5.68 3.47 -8.70
N LEU A 66 5.48 2.53 -9.65
CA LEU A 66 5.34 1.09 -9.39
C LEU A 66 4.31 0.71 -8.29
N GLY A 67 3.22 1.48 -8.19
CA GLY A 67 2.17 1.25 -7.20
C GLY A 67 2.51 1.76 -5.79
N TYR A 68 3.58 2.54 -5.63
CA TYR A 68 3.87 3.28 -4.39
C TYR A 68 3.72 4.78 -4.61
N THR A 69 3.06 5.45 -3.69
CA THR A 69 2.99 6.91 -3.66
C THR A 69 4.05 7.46 -2.71
N PHE A 70 4.97 8.23 -3.27
CA PHE A 70 6.00 8.98 -2.57
C PHE A 70 5.44 10.33 -2.15
N ARG A 71 5.53 10.66 -0.86
CA ARG A 71 5.14 11.96 -0.29
C ARG A 71 5.77 12.16 1.08
N SER A 72 5.65 13.35 1.64
CA SER A 72 5.99 13.61 3.05
C SER A 72 5.15 12.71 3.97
N ARG A 73 5.82 11.94 4.84
CA ARG A 73 5.20 11.01 5.78
C ARG A 73 5.90 11.08 7.13
N LEU A 74 5.14 10.89 8.19
CA LEU A 74 5.68 10.76 9.55
C LEU A 74 6.38 9.40 9.69
N VAL A 75 7.68 9.42 10.02
CA VAL A 75 8.51 8.24 10.21
C VAL A 75 9.03 8.21 11.64
N ARG A 76 9.10 7.01 12.22
CA ARG A 76 9.68 6.77 13.55
C ARG A 76 11.12 6.28 13.40
N THR A 77 12.06 6.95 14.07
CA THR A 77 13.46 6.51 14.15
C THR A 77 13.59 5.28 15.06
N LYS A 78 14.77 4.63 15.01
CA LYS A 78 15.12 3.55 15.95
C LYS A 78 15.09 4.01 17.41
N THR A 79 15.39 5.29 17.66
CA THR A 79 15.36 5.94 18.99
C THR A 79 13.96 6.37 19.42
N GLY A 80 12.91 6.09 18.63
CA GLY A 80 11.52 6.42 18.97
C GLY A 80 11.08 7.84 18.63
N LYS A 81 12.00 8.70 18.17
CA LYS A 81 11.67 10.07 17.70
C LYS A 81 10.91 10.02 16.38
N TYR A 82 10.04 11.00 16.17
CA TYR A 82 9.29 11.15 14.93
C TYR A 82 9.82 12.31 14.09
N PHE A 83 9.86 12.13 12.78
CA PHE A 83 10.19 13.19 11.84
C PHE A 83 9.41 13.01 10.53
N PHE A 84 9.28 14.08 9.75
CA PHE A 84 8.71 14.01 8.41
C PHE A 84 9.81 13.71 7.39
N GLY A 85 9.64 12.65 6.63
CA GLY A 85 10.52 12.28 5.53
C GLY A 85 9.72 11.96 4.27
N PHE A 86 10.33 12.18 3.11
CA PHE A 86 9.74 11.85 1.82
C PHE A 86 9.87 10.34 1.54
N ASN A 87 8.80 9.57 1.74
CA ASN A 87 8.85 8.10 1.76
C ASN A 87 7.72 7.44 0.94
N PRO A 88 7.99 6.28 0.33
CA PRO A 88 6.97 5.49 -0.36
C PRO A 88 6.04 4.76 0.62
N ALA A 89 4.78 4.63 0.24
CA ALA A 89 3.83 3.66 0.78
C ALA A 89 2.93 3.18 -0.36
N ILE A 90 2.19 2.08 -0.17
CA ILE A 90 1.19 1.61 -1.12
C ILE A 90 0.31 2.78 -1.63
N SER A 91 0.12 2.86 -2.95
CA SER A 91 -0.70 3.91 -3.55
C SER A 91 -2.17 3.76 -3.21
N ASP A 92 -2.92 4.85 -3.23
CA ASP A 92 -4.35 4.82 -2.93
C ASP A 92 -5.13 3.94 -3.91
N GLN A 93 -4.72 3.92 -5.18
CA GLN A 93 -5.28 3.05 -6.22
C GLN A 93 -5.00 1.56 -5.92
N ALA A 94 -3.75 1.22 -5.55
CA ALA A 94 -3.40 -0.15 -5.18
C ALA A 94 -4.16 -0.59 -3.91
N ALA A 95 -4.22 0.27 -2.89
CA ALA A 95 -4.96 0.01 -1.66
C ALA A 95 -6.47 -0.15 -1.93
N LYS A 96 -7.04 0.63 -2.85
CA LYS A 96 -8.44 0.48 -3.30
C LYS A 96 -8.65 -0.88 -3.98
N ARG A 97 -7.76 -1.32 -4.88
CA ARG A 97 -7.84 -2.64 -5.52
C ARG A 97 -7.84 -3.78 -4.49
N ILE A 98 -6.93 -3.73 -3.51
CA ILE A 98 -6.88 -4.70 -2.40
C ILE A 98 -8.21 -4.74 -1.65
N ARG A 99 -8.74 -3.58 -1.23
CA ARG A 99 -10.01 -3.51 -0.49
C ARG A 99 -11.20 -4.01 -1.32
N THR A 100 -11.21 -3.73 -2.63
CA THR A 100 -12.23 -4.25 -3.56
C THR A 100 -12.15 -5.78 -3.64
N GLN A 101 -10.96 -6.35 -3.74
CA GLN A 101 -10.78 -7.80 -3.77
C GLN A 101 -11.18 -8.46 -2.45
N ILE A 102 -10.83 -7.87 -1.30
CA ILE A 102 -11.27 -8.37 0.01
C ILE A 102 -12.80 -8.41 0.10
N ARG A 103 -13.47 -7.39 -0.46
CA ARG A 103 -14.95 -7.33 -0.51
C ARG A 103 -15.53 -8.39 -1.44
N SER A 104 -14.90 -8.66 -2.59
CA SER A 104 -15.41 -9.61 -3.59
C SER A 104 -15.43 -11.05 -3.08
N TRP A 105 -14.51 -11.43 -2.18
CA TRP A 105 -14.51 -12.75 -1.55
C TRP A 105 -15.76 -13.07 -0.73
N ARG A 106 -16.50 -12.03 -0.29
CA ARG A 106 -17.74 -12.15 0.49
C ARG A 106 -17.65 -13.20 1.62
N LEU A 107 -16.49 -13.28 2.31
CA LEU A 107 -16.18 -14.37 3.26
C LEU A 107 -17.29 -14.63 4.29
N HIS A 108 -17.95 -13.57 4.77
CA HIS A 108 -19.10 -13.65 5.68
C HIS A 108 -20.23 -14.60 5.22
N LEU A 109 -20.50 -14.70 3.92
CA LEU A 109 -21.58 -15.54 3.38
C LEU A 109 -21.21 -17.04 3.31
N ARG A 110 -19.95 -17.41 3.58
CA ARG A 110 -19.42 -18.76 3.38
C ARG A 110 -19.50 -19.61 4.65
N SER A 111 -20.67 -19.72 5.25
CA SER A 111 -20.88 -20.44 6.52
C SER A 111 -20.51 -21.94 6.46
N GLY A 112 -20.55 -22.55 5.27
CA GLY A 112 -20.16 -23.95 5.06
C GLY A 112 -18.65 -24.20 5.19
N SER A 113 -17.79 -23.24 4.82
CA SER A 113 -16.33 -23.38 4.89
C SER A 113 -15.82 -23.41 6.33
N THR A 114 -14.66 -24.00 6.60
CA THR A 114 -13.95 -23.83 7.88
C THR A 114 -13.04 -22.60 7.85
N LEU A 115 -12.51 -22.20 9.01
CA LEU A 115 -11.55 -21.09 9.07
C LEU A 115 -10.27 -21.41 8.28
N THR A 116 -9.84 -22.67 8.29
CA THR A 116 -8.70 -23.18 7.53
C THR A 116 -8.95 -23.16 6.03
N ASP A 117 -10.16 -23.48 5.58
CA ASP A 117 -10.50 -23.43 4.15
C ASP A 117 -10.47 -22.00 3.61
N LEU A 118 -11.04 -21.05 4.37
CA LEU A 118 -10.98 -19.63 4.02
C LEU A 118 -9.53 -19.14 3.93
N ALA A 119 -8.69 -19.55 4.88
CA ALA A 119 -7.29 -19.18 4.91
C ALA A 119 -6.52 -19.76 3.72
N ARG A 120 -6.71 -21.06 3.42
CA ARG A 120 -6.06 -21.75 2.29
C ARG A 120 -6.30 -21.03 0.96
N GLU A 121 -7.51 -20.52 0.75
CA GLU A 121 -7.89 -19.83 -0.48
C GLU A 121 -7.30 -18.43 -0.60
N ILE A 122 -7.34 -17.63 0.47
CA ILE A 122 -6.94 -16.21 0.37
C ILE A 122 -5.44 -15.99 0.65
N ASN A 123 -4.79 -16.88 1.39
CA ASN A 123 -3.40 -16.69 1.83
C ASN A 123 -2.41 -16.46 0.67
N PRO A 124 -2.45 -17.19 -0.46
CA PRO A 124 -1.51 -16.94 -1.56
C PRO A 124 -1.59 -15.51 -2.09
N ILE A 125 -2.81 -14.98 -2.24
CA ILE A 125 -3.05 -13.62 -2.72
C ILE A 125 -2.59 -12.59 -1.69
N VAL A 126 -2.98 -12.79 -0.43
CA VAL A 126 -2.60 -11.90 0.68
C VAL A 126 -1.09 -11.88 0.89
N GLN A 127 -0.43 -13.02 0.78
CA GLN A 127 1.02 -13.13 0.89
C GLN A 127 1.71 -12.38 -0.25
N GLY A 128 1.18 -12.44 -1.48
CA GLY A 128 1.66 -11.63 -2.60
C GLY A 128 1.58 -10.13 -2.31
N TRP A 129 0.47 -9.66 -1.76
CA TRP A 129 0.34 -8.25 -1.34
C TRP A 129 1.31 -7.86 -0.24
N ILE A 130 1.55 -8.74 0.73
CA ILE A 130 2.51 -8.51 1.83
C ILE A 130 3.94 -8.45 1.29
N ASN A 131 4.31 -9.37 0.40
CA ASN A 131 5.65 -9.43 -0.17
C ASN A 131 5.96 -8.20 -1.01
N TYR A 132 4.99 -7.77 -1.83
CA TYR A 132 5.13 -6.56 -2.63
C TYR A 132 4.98 -5.31 -1.75
N TYR A 133 3.74 -4.95 -1.39
CA TYR A 133 3.44 -3.68 -0.71
C TYR A 133 3.94 -3.56 0.73
N GLY A 134 4.33 -4.67 1.39
CA GLY A 134 4.85 -4.67 2.75
C GLY A 134 6.33 -4.30 2.88
N ARG A 135 7.03 -4.03 1.76
CA ARG A 135 8.44 -3.59 1.77
C ARG A 135 8.62 -2.22 2.41
N PHE A 136 7.70 -1.28 2.15
CA PHE A 136 7.78 0.10 2.61
C PHE A 136 6.53 0.49 3.39
N TYR A 137 6.70 1.24 4.48
CA TYR A 137 5.63 1.81 5.30
C TYR A 137 4.46 0.84 5.59
N ARG A 138 4.80 -0.30 6.22
CA ARG A 138 3.89 -1.44 6.48
C ARG A 138 2.54 -1.05 7.09
N SER A 139 2.51 -0.01 7.93
CA SER A 139 1.29 0.49 8.58
C SER A 139 0.19 0.88 7.58
N ALA A 140 0.54 1.41 6.40
CA ALA A 140 -0.44 1.74 5.37
C ALA A 140 -1.10 0.49 4.75
N LEU A 141 -0.33 -0.59 4.57
CA LEU A 141 -0.87 -1.87 4.09
C LEU A 141 -1.76 -2.53 5.14
N THR A 142 -1.35 -2.51 6.40
CA THR A 142 -2.09 -3.06 7.55
C THR A 142 -3.53 -2.56 7.60
N PHE A 143 -3.78 -1.28 7.32
CA PHE A 143 -5.14 -0.73 7.28
C PHE A 143 -6.04 -1.45 6.26
N SER A 144 -5.53 -1.73 5.07
CA SER A 144 -6.27 -2.46 4.03
C SER A 144 -6.49 -3.94 4.41
N LEU A 145 -5.46 -4.61 4.94
CA LEU A 145 -5.53 -6.01 5.35
C LEU A 145 -6.47 -6.24 6.54
N ASN A 146 -6.65 -5.27 7.43
CA ASN A 146 -7.61 -5.38 8.54
C ASN A 146 -9.06 -5.53 8.05
N GLY A 147 -9.35 -5.17 6.79
CA GLY A 147 -10.62 -5.50 6.14
C GLY A 147 -10.95 -7.00 6.18
N ILE A 148 -9.94 -7.86 6.09
CA ILE A 148 -10.10 -9.32 6.18
C ILE A 148 -10.62 -9.71 7.55
N ASN A 149 -10.03 -9.21 8.65
CA ASN A 149 -10.49 -9.47 10.01
C ASN A 149 -11.96 -9.05 10.22
N ARG A 150 -12.39 -7.92 9.62
CA ARG A 150 -13.78 -7.49 9.67
C ARG A 150 -14.74 -8.47 9.00
N TYR A 151 -14.34 -9.05 7.87
CA TYR A 151 -15.15 -10.07 7.19
C TYR A 151 -15.11 -11.43 7.90
N LEU A 152 -13.97 -11.81 8.46
CA LEU A 152 -13.86 -13.02 9.30
C LEU A 152 -14.75 -12.89 10.54
N MET A 153 -14.79 -11.72 11.19
CA MET A 153 -15.68 -11.52 12.34
C MET A 153 -17.15 -11.68 11.92
N ARG A 154 -17.55 -11.10 10.79
CA ARG A 154 -18.91 -11.28 10.25
C ARG A 154 -19.19 -12.76 9.94
N TRP A 155 -18.23 -13.47 9.35
CA TRP A 155 -18.32 -14.91 9.11
C TRP A 155 -18.51 -15.70 10.42
N VAL A 156 -17.75 -15.41 11.47
CA VAL A 156 -17.92 -16.04 12.79
C VAL A 156 -19.33 -15.82 13.34
N THR A 157 -19.84 -14.58 13.23
CA THR A 157 -21.20 -14.27 13.70
C THR A 157 -22.31 -14.95 12.90
N GLN A 158 -22.05 -15.30 11.64
CA GLN A 158 -23.00 -15.97 10.75
C GLN A 158 -22.93 -17.49 10.85
N LYS A 159 -21.73 -18.07 10.99
CA LYS A 159 -21.51 -19.51 11.11
C LYS A 159 -21.96 -20.07 12.45
N TYR A 160 -21.68 -19.38 13.55
CA TYR A 160 -21.92 -19.90 14.90
C TYR A 160 -23.06 -19.14 15.59
N LYS A 161 -24.17 -19.82 15.84
CA LYS A 161 -25.37 -19.24 16.51
C LYS A 161 -25.03 -18.55 17.84
N ARG A 162 -24.07 -19.08 18.62
CA ARG A 162 -23.62 -18.48 19.90
C ARG A 162 -23.04 -17.06 19.79
N TYR A 163 -22.59 -16.66 18.59
CA TYR A 163 -22.03 -15.34 18.31
C TYR A 163 -23.00 -14.42 17.55
N ARG A 164 -24.24 -14.86 17.29
CA ARG A 164 -25.24 -14.05 16.60
C ARG A 164 -25.48 -12.75 17.39
N ARG A 165 -25.39 -11.60 16.71
CA ARG A 165 -25.45 -10.24 17.30
C ARG A 165 -24.33 -9.90 18.31
N ARG A 166 -23.38 -10.80 18.57
CA ARG A 166 -22.29 -10.61 19.56
C ARG A 166 -20.95 -10.38 18.86
N ARG A 167 -20.84 -9.28 18.10
CA ARG A 167 -19.66 -8.95 17.28
C ARG A 167 -18.36 -8.88 18.07
N MET A 168 -18.38 -8.27 19.25
CA MET A 168 -17.19 -8.17 20.12
C MET A 168 -16.69 -9.56 20.55
N ARG A 169 -17.59 -10.44 21.01
CA ARG A 169 -17.21 -11.82 21.39
C ARG A 169 -16.70 -12.64 20.21
N ALA A 170 -17.19 -12.38 19.00
CA ALA A 170 -16.68 -12.99 17.77
C ALA A 170 -15.28 -12.47 17.42
N TRP A 171 -15.05 -11.17 17.62
CA TRP A 171 -13.73 -10.54 17.47
C TRP A 171 -12.73 -11.14 18.47
N ASP A 172 -13.10 -11.26 19.75
CA ASP A 172 -12.25 -11.90 20.78
C ASP A 172 -11.96 -13.37 20.46
N ALA A 173 -12.93 -14.09 19.89
CA ALA A 173 -12.74 -15.47 19.46
C ALA A 173 -11.71 -15.58 18.33
N LEU A 174 -11.75 -14.66 17.36
CA LEU A 174 -10.72 -14.56 16.33
C LEU A 174 -9.37 -14.17 16.92
N GLY A 175 -9.32 -13.24 17.87
CA GLY A 175 -8.09 -12.86 18.57
C GLY A 175 -7.47 -14.04 19.34
N ARG A 176 -8.29 -14.90 19.97
CA ARG A 176 -7.82 -16.17 20.57
C ARG A 176 -7.29 -17.12 19.51
N ALA A 177 -8.00 -17.32 18.40
CA ALA A 177 -7.52 -18.16 17.31
C ALA A 177 -6.20 -17.65 16.70
N ALA A 178 -6.03 -16.34 16.56
CA ALA A 178 -4.81 -15.72 16.06
C ALA A 178 -3.63 -15.81 17.04
N ARG A 179 -3.90 -15.97 18.35
CA ARG A 179 -2.86 -16.25 19.34
C ARG A 179 -2.40 -17.71 19.29
N LEU A 180 -3.34 -18.65 19.15
CA LEU A 180 -3.04 -20.08 19.08
C LEU A 180 -2.42 -20.49 17.74
N HIS A 181 -2.90 -19.92 16.64
CA HIS A 181 -2.48 -20.23 15.27
C HIS A 181 -2.09 -18.96 14.51
N PRO A 182 -0.99 -18.28 14.90
CA PRO A 182 -0.62 -16.98 14.36
C PRO A 182 -0.28 -16.98 12.86
N ARG A 183 -0.03 -18.15 12.28
CA ARG A 183 0.27 -18.34 10.85
C ARG A 183 -0.91 -18.83 10.03
N LEU A 184 -2.10 -19.00 10.62
CA LEU A 184 -3.27 -19.48 9.90
C LEU A 184 -3.64 -18.51 8.77
N PHE A 185 -3.68 -17.21 9.05
CA PHE A 185 -3.79 -16.18 8.01
C PHE A 185 -2.49 -15.40 7.86
N ALA A 186 -2.07 -15.19 6.62
CA ALA A 186 -0.84 -14.46 6.30
C ALA A 186 -0.80 -13.06 6.93
N HIS A 187 -1.92 -12.33 6.95
CA HIS A 187 -1.96 -10.97 7.49
C HIS A 187 -1.91 -10.89 9.01
N TRP A 188 -2.12 -11.98 9.76
CA TRP A 188 -2.06 -11.96 11.23
C TRP A 188 -0.67 -11.68 11.79
N GLN A 189 0.39 -11.85 11.00
CA GLN A 189 1.74 -11.42 11.35
C GLN A 189 1.90 -9.89 11.36
N LEU A 190 1.01 -9.17 10.67
CA LEU A 190 1.05 -7.71 10.56
C LEU A 190 -0.11 -7.03 11.31
N VAL A 191 -1.28 -7.65 11.30
CA VAL A 191 -2.50 -7.14 11.93
C VAL A 191 -3.38 -8.28 12.44
N LYS A 192 -3.32 -8.46 13.76
CA LYS A 192 -4.19 -9.40 14.47
C LYS A 192 -5.59 -8.80 14.62
N PRO A 193 -6.64 -9.63 14.71
CA PRO A 193 -7.94 -9.21 15.21
C PRO A 193 -7.78 -8.69 16.63
#